data_AF-A0A8I0BQ90-F1
#
_entry.id   AF-A0A8I0BQ90-F1
#
_cell.length_a   1.000
_cell.length_b   1.000
_cell.length_c   1.000
_cell.angle_alpha   90.00
_cell.angle_beta   90.00
_cell.angle_gamma   90.00
#
_symmetry.space_group_name_H-M   'P 1'
#
loop_
_entity.id
_entity.type
_entity.pdbx_description
1 polymer ?
#
loop_
_entity_poly.entity_id
_entity_poly.type
_entity_poly.pdbx_seq_one_letter_code
_entity_poly.pdbx_strand_id
1 'polypeptide(L)'
;MNRMGFINLPETLLIQLNKKTLYFFLIWVFGFFALLSFDLFVEGFVFEWLQWNGTEKNDWFFALWWGVVVVWFFYGIITLYQKLKVD
;
A
#
# COMPACT_ATOMS: atom_id res chain seq x y z
N MET A 1 47.85 4.14 14.16
CA MET A 1 47.09 4.61 12.98
C MET A 1 45.90 3.67 12.82
N ASN A 2 44.72 4.09 13.27
CA ASN A 2 43.52 3.24 13.29
C ASN A 2 43.02 3.05 11.85
N ARG A 3 43.14 1.84 11.29
CA ARG A 3 42.37 1.44 10.11
C ARG A 3 40.92 1.25 10.58
N MET A 4 40.08 2.26 10.36
CA MET A 4 38.63 2.10 10.46
C MET A 4 38.22 1.06 9.42
N GLY A 5 37.73 -0.08 9.90
CA GLY A 5 37.20 -1.14 9.07
C GLY A 5 35.90 -0.69 8.43
N PHE A 6 35.93 -0.46 7.12
CA PHE A 6 34.72 -0.48 6.31
C PHE A 6 34.25 -1.94 6.27
N ILE A 7 33.22 -2.24 7.04
CA ILE A 7 32.51 -3.52 6.95
C ILE A 7 31.78 -3.51 5.61
N ASN A 8 32.32 -4.19 4.61
CA ASN A 8 31.55 -4.51 3.40
C ASN A 8 30.42 -5.44 3.84
N LEU A 9 29.18 -4.94 3.86
CA LEU A 9 27.99 -5.77 4.03
C LEU A 9 28.03 -6.88 2.95
N PRO A 10 27.89 -8.16 3.31
CA PRO A 10 27.94 -9.24 2.33
C PRO A 10 26.81 -9.07 1.32
N GLU A 11 27.10 -9.21 0.03
CA GLU A 11 26.14 -9.02 -1.08
C GLU A 11 24.84 -9.82 -0.91
N THR A 12 24.91 -10.95 -0.20
CA THR A 12 23.76 -11.77 0.15
C THR A 12 22.73 -11.04 1.02
N LEU A 13 23.17 -10.14 1.92
CA LEU A 13 22.29 -9.29 2.73
C LEU A 13 21.60 -8.24 1.87
N LEU A 14 22.33 -7.60 0.95
CA LEU A 14 21.77 -6.60 0.03
C LEU A 14 20.70 -7.20 -0.89
N ILE A 15 20.96 -8.38 -1.45
CA ILE A 15 19.99 -9.10 -2.29
C ILE A 15 18.73 -9.48 -1.48
N GLN A 16 18.87 -9.86 -0.21
CA GLN A 16 17.73 -10.18 0.64
C GLN A 16 16.91 -8.95 1.04
N LEU A 17 17.55 -7.83 1.34
CA LEU A 17 16.88 -6.56 1.63
C LEU A 17 16.06 -6.08 0.43
N ASN A 18 16.66 -6.13 -0.77
CA ASN A 18 16.00 -5.71 -2.00
C ASN A 18 14.78 -6.61 -2.35
N LYS A 19 14.86 -7.92 -2.10
CA LYS A 19 13.71 -8.85 -2.25
C LYS A 19 12.56 -8.53 -1.30
N LYS A 20 12.86 -8.22 -0.03
CA LYS A 20 11.83 -7.86 0.96
C LYS A 20 11.13 -6.54 0.61
N THR A 21 11.89 -5.57 0.13
CA THR A 21 11.34 -4.28 -0.33
C THR A 21 10.48 -4.47 -1.57
N LEU A 22 10.93 -5.25 -2.56
CA LEU A 22 10.13 -5.57 -3.75
C LEU A 22 8.84 -6.31 -3.39
N TYR A 23 8.90 -7.30 -2.50
CA TYR A 23 7.71 -8.05 -2.07
C TYR A 23 6.68 -7.13 -1.39
N PHE A 24 7.13 -6.23 -0.52
CA PHE A 24 6.24 -5.24 0.10
C PHE A 24 5.64 -4.28 -0.94
N PHE A 25 6.45 -3.79 -1.88
CA PHE A 25 5.96 -2.94 -2.97
C PHE A 25 4.85 -3.63 -3.77
N LEU A 26 5.04 -4.91 -4.12
CA LEU A 26 4.02 -5.68 -4.82
C LEU A 26 2.73 -5.81 -3.99
N ILE A 27 2.82 -6.18 -2.71
CA ILE A 27 1.63 -6.25 -1.82
C ILE A 27 0.93 -4.91 -1.76
N TRP A 28 1.67 -3.81 -1.63
CA TRP A 28 1.10 -2.48 -1.52
C TRP A 28 0.33 -2.08 -2.78
N VAL A 29 0.91 -2.31 -3.96
CA VAL A 29 0.29 -2.02 -5.25
C VAL A 29 -0.92 -2.94 -5.52
N PHE A 30 -0.76 -4.25 -5.32
CA PHE A 30 -1.86 -5.20 -5.49
C PHE A 30 -2.99 -4.98 -4.47
N GLY A 31 -2.65 -4.61 -3.24
CA GLY A 31 -3.62 -4.23 -2.23
C GLY A 31 -4.43 -2.99 -2.63
N PHE A 32 -3.79 -2.00 -3.28
CA PHE A 32 -4.52 -0.86 -3.84
C PHE A 32 -5.50 -1.29 -4.94
N PHE A 33 -5.09 -2.16 -5.87
CA PHE A 33 -6.02 -2.68 -6.89
C PHE A 33 -7.15 -3.52 -6.28
N ALA A 34 -6.89 -4.26 -5.21
CA ALA A 34 -7.92 -4.99 -4.49
C ALA A 34 -8.94 -4.04 -3.83
N LEU A 35 -8.47 -2.96 -3.19
CA LEU A 35 -9.34 -1.92 -2.63
C LEU A 35 -10.17 -1.23 -3.71
N LEU A 36 -9.56 -0.88 -4.85
CA LEU A 36 -10.27 -0.28 -5.98
C LEU A 36 -11.29 -1.26 -6.59
N SER A 37 -10.93 -2.53 -6.72
CA SER A 37 -11.85 -3.54 -7.25
C SER A 37 -13.04 -3.79 -6.31
N PHE A 38 -12.80 -3.73 -4.99
CA PHE A 38 -13.87 -3.81 -4.01
C PHE A 38 -14.80 -2.59 -4.08
N ASP A 39 -14.24 -1.38 -4.20
CA ASP A 39 -15.02 -0.14 -4.41
C ASP A 39 -15.98 -0.28 -5.60
N LEU A 40 -15.43 -0.66 -6.76
CA LEU A 40 -16.20 -0.87 -7.99
C LEU A 40 -17.21 -2.01 -7.88
N PHE A 41 -16.90 -3.06 -7.12
CA PHE A 41 -17.83 -4.15 -6.86
C PHE A 41 -19.01 -3.69 -5.99
N VAL A 42 -18.73 -2.92 -4.93
CA VAL A 42 -19.78 -2.38 -4.07
C VAL A 42 -20.65 -1.40 -4.86
N GLU A 43 -20.04 -0.51 -5.64
CA GLU A 43 -20.76 0.44 -6.48
C GLU A 43 -21.63 -0.26 -7.54
N GLY A 44 -21.03 -1.18 -8.29
CA GLY A 44 -21.70 -1.84 -9.42
C GLY A 44 -22.74 -2.88 -9.02
N PHE A 45 -22.56 -3.58 -7.89
CA PHE A 45 -23.47 -4.68 -7.50
C PHE A 45 -24.25 -4.37 -6.23
N VAL A 46 -23.57 -3.95 -5.16
CA VAL A 46 -24.19 -3.81 -3.84
C VAL A 46 -25.11 -2.59 -3.80
N PHE A 47 -24.70 -1.45 -4.35
CA PHE A 47 -25.53 -0.25 -4.39
C PHE A 47 -26.70 -0.37 -5.34
N GLU A 48 -26.54 -1.07 -6.45
CA GLU A 48 -27.67 -1.41 -7.33
C GLU A 48 -28.68 -2.29 -6.59
N TRP A 49 -28.21 -3.35 -5.91
CA TRP A 49 -29.08 -4.26 -5.18
C TRP A 49 -29.83 -3.59 -4.02
N LEU A 50 -29.17 -2.67 -3.30
CA LEU A 50 -29.75 -1.93 -2.18
C LEU A 50 -30.49 -0.65 -2.59
N GLN A 51 -30.47 -0.29 -3.88
CA GLN A 51 -30.98 0.99 -4.40
C GLN A 51 -30.36 2.21 -3.70
N TRP A 52 -29.06 2.16 -3.41
CA TRP A 52 -28.34 3.25 -2.74
C TRP A 52 -27.74 4.28 -3.70
N ASN A 53 -27.80 4.04 -5.01
CA ASN A 53 -27.32 4.98 -6.02
C ASN A 53 -28.01 6.35 -5.89
N GLY A 54 -27.21 7.41 -5.72
CA GLY A 54 -27.70 8.78 -5.57
C GLY A 54 -28.29 9.12 -4.19
N THR A 55 -28.02 8.31 -3.17
CA THR A 55 -28.45 8.58 -1.78
C THR A 55 -27.31 9.11 -0.92
N GLU A 56 -27.62 9.79 0.18
CA GLU A 56 -26.57 10.23 1.13
C GLU A 56 -25.76 9.06 1.71
N LYS A 57 -26.31 7.85 1.76
CA LYS A 57 -25.60 6.65 2.24
C LYS A 57 -24.43 6.29 1.31
N ASN A 58 -24.61 6.47 0.01
CA ASN A 58 -23.58 6.29 -0.99
C ASN A 58 -22.43 7.29 -0.79
N ASP A 59 -22.77 8.56 -0.59
CA ASP A 59 -21.79 9.63 -0.38
C ASP A 59 -20.95 9.38 0.89
N TRP A 60 -21.59 8.95 1.98
CA TRP A 60 -20.89 8.57 3.21
C TRP A 60 -20.02 7.33 3.05
N PHE A 61 -20.46 6.33 2.28
CA PHE A 61 -19.62 5.17 1.97
C PHE A 61 -18.35 5.61 1.23
N PHE A 62 -18.49 6.40 0.16
CA PHE A 62 -17.33 6.87 -0.60
C PHE A 62 -16.38 7.70 0.26
N ALA A 63 -16.90 8.60 1.09
CA ALA A 63 -16.07 9.40 1.99
C ALA A 63 -15.25 8.52 2.96
N LEU A 64 -15.87 7.52 3.58
CA LEU A 64 -15.19 6.59 4.47
C LEU A 64 -14.21 5.68 3.71
N TRP A 65 -14.62 5.18 2.55
CA TRP A 65 -13.83 4.26 1.73
C TRP A 65 -12.55 4.93 1.22
N TRP A 66 -12.66 6.15 0.68
CA TRP A 66 -11.49 6.93 0.27
C TRP A 66 -10.59 7.27 1.47
N GLY A 67 -11.15 7.45 2.67
CA GLY A 67 -10.37 7.55 3.90
C GLY A 67 -9.47 6.32 4.14
N VAL A 68 -10.01 5.10 3.96
CA VAL A 68 -9.24 3.85 4.05
C VAL A 68 -8.17 3.78 2.97
N VAL A 69 -8.50 4.13 1.72
CA VAL A 69 -7.57 4.13 0.59
C VAL A 69 -6.41 5.10 0.83
N VAL A 70 -6.69 6.30 1.34
CA VAL A 70 -5.68 7.30 1.68
C VAL A 70 -4.74 6.80 2.77
N VAL A 71 -5.27 6.19 3.84
CA VAL A 71 -4.45 5.59 4.91
C VAL A 71 -3.56 4.48 4.35
N TRP A 72 -4.09 3.58 3.52
CA TRP A 72 -3.31 2.52 2.86
C TRP A 72 -2.19 3.10 1.98
N PHE A 73 -2.50 4.15 1.21
CA PHE A 73 -1.55 4.79 0.32
C PHE A 73 -0.39 5.43 1.09
N PHE A 74 -0.69 6.24 2.11
CA PHE A 74 0.34 6.87 2.94
C PHE A 74 1.15 5.85 3.75
N TYR A 75 0.50 4.81 4.28
CA TYR A 75 1.20 3.73 4.98
C TYR A 75 2.25 3.08 4.09
N GLY A 76 1.90 2.75 2.85
CA GLY A 76 2.84 2.17 1.90
C GLY A 76 3.97 3.11 1.50
N ILE A 77 3.67 4.39 1.20
CA ILE A 77 4.71 5.39 0.89
C ILE A 77 5.70 5.54 2.05
N ILE A 78 5.21 5.73 3.27
CA ILE A 78 6.06 5.93 4.46
C ILE A 78 6.93 4.69 4.68
N THR A 79 6.33 3.50 4.59
CA THR A 79 7.04 2.23 4.80
C THR A 79 8.10 1.99 3.72
N LEU A 80 7.79 2.28 2.45
CA LEU A 80 8.76 2.19 1.35
C LEU A 80 9.89 3.19 1.51
N TYR A 81 9.57 4.45 1.82
CA TYR A 81 10.58 5.48 2.05
C TYR A 81 11.54 5.09 3.19
N GLN A 82 11.01 4.56 4.30
CA GLN A 82 11.84 4.08 5.40
C GLN A 82 12.73 2.91 4.98
N LYS A 83 12.22 1.96 4.20
CA LYS A 83 13.02 0.83 3.69
C LYS A 83 14.12 1.28 2.73
N LEU A 84 13.83 2.24 1.86
CA LEU A 84 14.77 2.76 0.86
C LEU A 84 15.81 3.74 1.44
N LYS A 85 15.49 4.42 2.55
CA LYS A 85 16.43 5.32 3.25
C LYS A 85 17.40 4.59 4.18
N VAL A 86 17.02 3.39 4.63
CA VAL A 86 17.84 2.56 5.53
C VAL A 86 18.86 1.71 4.76
N ASP A 87 18.72 1.61 3.44
CA ASP A 87 19.73 1.10 2.50
C ASP A 87 20.64 2.25 1.99
#